data_AF-L0K0X2-F1
#
_entry.id   AF-L0K0X2-F1
#
_cell.length_a   1.000
_cell.length_b   1.000
_cell.length_c   1.000
_cell.angle_alpha   90.00
_cell.angle_beta   90.00
_cell.angle_gamma   90.00
#
_symmetry.space_group_name_H-M   'P 1'
#
loop_
_entity.id
_entity.type
_entity.pdbx_description
1 polymer ?
#
loop_
_entity_poly.entity_id
_entity_poly.type
_entity_poly.pdbx_seq_one_letter_code
_entity_poly.pdbx_strand_id
1 'polypeptide(L)'
;MALLRSRREDSGDDPLRFALLVGLATVPFTVALSWQPPPEATTRVGGSVSGLPLLIAGALVGYRYGDSPSRVRRAGVRAGLAASIATVLLYAANAVSTVGAASTTMTAVGIALAPVVVAVGVALTVLVTAGTAVLVGWLRRRADPDRRVTKHEDDRRRGAFESRWWLPVLAYVLLVPTVALAEGVLGPDGAGVVVVVSLLVGTALLSVPALLGVFVDATVPRHESAWFPNVWAYVSLPVCGFALGYVAASLLGSPRPSAPAMAAFVAVLWLTAVGYLANRYRHAGTLS
;
A
#
# COMPACT_ATOMS: atom_id res chain seq x y z
N MET A 1 31.26 34.49 -10.10
CA MET A 1 30.91 33.49 -11.13
C MET A 1 30.78 32.04 -10.62
N ALA A 2 31.35 31.66 -9.47
CA ALA A 2 31.22 30.29 -8.92
C ALA A 2 29.78 29.92 -8.47
N LEU A 3 29.00 30.88 -7.96
CA LEU A 3 27.62 30.64 -7.52
C LEU A 3 26.67 30.21 -8.65
N LEU A 4 26.85 30.77 -9.86
CA LEU A 4 26.03 30.38 -11.02
C LEU A 4 26.43 29.02 -11.61
N ARG A 5 27.69 28.58 -11.42
CA ARG A 5 28.13 27.23 -11.80
C ARG A 5 27.56 26.19 -10.84
N SER A 6 27.56 26.48 -9.54
CA SER A 6 26.92 25.60 -8.54
C SER A 6 25.42 25.41 -8.80
N ARG A 7 24.70 26.46 -9.22
CA ARG A 7 23.27 26.36 -9.54
C ARG A 7 22.99 25.57 -10.83
N ARG A 8 23.94 25.53 -11.76
CA ARG A 8 23.78 24.85 -13.07
C ARG A 8 24.16 23.37 -12.99
N GLU A 9 25.09 23.01 -12.12
CA GLU A 9 25.38 21.61 -11.76
C GLU A 9 24.29 21.02 -10.84
N ASP A 10 23.68 21.83 -9.95
CA ASP A 10 22.53 21.44 -9.10
C ASP A 10 21.20 21.34 -9.89
N SER A 11 21.19 21.72 -11.17
CA SER A 11 20.03 21.59 -12.08
C SER A 11 20.02 20.29 -12.90
N GLY A 12 21.17 19.61 -12.99
CA GLY A 12 21.36 18.35 -13.73
C GLY A 12 20.95 17.12 -12.93
N ASP A 13 21.13 17.17 -11.61
CA ASP A 13 20.82 16.09 -10.68
C ASP A 13 19.70 16.51 -9.73
N ASP A 14 18.51 16.89 -10.22
CA ASP A 14 17.36 16.96 -9.30
C ASP A 14 17.02 15.51 -8.91
N PRO A 15 17.35 15.06 -7.68
CA PRO A 15 17.21 13.67 -7.26
C PRO A 15 15.73 13.25 -7.20
N LEU A 16 14.80 14.07 -7.65
CA LEU A 16 13.38 13.78 -7.64
C LEU A 16 12.80 13.71 -9.06
N ARG A 17 13.55 14.14 -10.09
CA ARG A 17 13.17 13.96 -11.51
C ARG A 17 13.15 12.49 -11.92
N PHE A 18 14.14 11.71 -11.49
CA PHE A 18 14.15 10.27 -11.77
C PHE A 18 12.93 9.57 -11.18
N ALA A 19 12.54 9.89 -9.95
CA ALA A 19 11.35 9.32 -9.31
C ALA A 19 10.06 9.65 -10.09
N LEU A 20 9.92 10.89 -10.57
CA LEU A 20 8.80 11.29 -11.43
C LEU A 20 8.81 10.54 -12.76
N LEU A 21 9.95 10.44 -13.43
CA LEU A 21 10.10 9.74 -14.71
C LEU A 21 9.78 8.25 -14.57
N VAL A 22 10.27 7.60 -13.51
CA VAL A 22 9.96 6.20 -13.22
C VAL A 22 8.47 6.02 -12.95
N GLY A 23 7.85 6.89 -12.16
CA GLY A 23 6.40 6.86 -11.94
C GLY A 23 5.60 7.02 -13.23
N LEU A 24 5.94 8.02 -14.06
CA LEU A 24 5.30 8.25 -15.36
C LEU A 24 5.52 7.08 -16.33
N ALA A 25 6.70 6.48 -16.34
CA ALA A 25 7.00 5.34 -17.21
C ALA A 25 6.11 4.14 -16.91
N THR A 26 5.59 3.99 -15.68
CA THR A 26 4.65 2.90 -15.35
C THR A 26 3.25 3.11 -15.90
N VAL A 27 2.88 4.34 -16.30
CA VAL A 27 1.54 4.67 -16.75
C VAL A 27 1.08 3.83 -17.95
N PRO A 28 1.81 3.79 -19.09
CA PRO A 28 1.38 3.01 -20.25
C PRO A 28 1.28 1.51 -19.94
N PHE A 29 2.19 0.95 -19.14
CA PHE A 29 2.12 -0.47 -18.75
C PHE A 29 0.95 -0.76 -17.83
N THR A 30 0.65 0.13 -16.88
CA THR A 30 -0.49 -0.02 -15.98
C THR A 30 -1.79 0.03 -16.77
N VAL A 31 -1.91 0.95 -17.73
CA VAL A 31 -3.08 1.06 -18.61
C VAL A 31 -3.21 -0.20 -19.48
N ALA A 32 -2.14 -0.60 -20.17
CA ALA A 32 -2.16 -1.77 -21.05
C ALA A 32 -2.48 -3.08 -20.31
N LEU A 33 -1.90 -3.31 -19.13
CA LEU A 33 -2.14 -4.51 -18.33
C LEU A 33 -3.50 -4.51 -17.63
N SER A 34 -4.10 -3.33 -17.42
CA SER A 34 -5.43 -3.20 -16.83
C SER A 34 -6.54 -3.22 -17.89
N TRP A 35 -6.17 -3.18 -19.17
CA TRP A 35 -7.10 -3.24 -20.29
C TRP A 35 -7.61 -4.67 -20.48
N GLN A 36 -8.69 -5.01 -19.80
CA GLN A 36 -9.43 -6.24 -20.04
C GLN A 36 -10.60 -5.98 -20.98
N PRO A 37 -10.79 -6.78 -22.05
CA PRO A 37 -11.99 -6.69 -22.87
C PRO A 37 -13.24 -6.82 -22.01
N PRO A 38 -14.32 -6.04 -22.27
CA PRO A 38 -15.58 -6.24 -21.58
C PRO A 38 -16.11 -7.64 -21.90
N PRO A 39 -16.35 -8.53 -20.92
CA PRO A 39 -17.20 -9.67 -21.17
C PRO A 39 -18.62 -9.18 -21.43
N GLU A 40 -19.28 -9.77 -22.41
CA GLU A 40 -20.63 -9.39 -22.82
C GLU A 40 -21.60 -9.44 -21.62
N ALA A 41 -22.44 -8.41 -21.50
CA ALA A 41 -23.65 -8.35 -20.67
C ALA A 41 -23.58 -8.07 -19.15
N THR A 42 -22.50 -7.56 -18.55
CA THR A 42 -22.58 -7.02 -17.17
C THR A 42 -21.89 -5.68 -16.96
N THR A 43 -22.62 -4.73 -16.37
CA THR A 43 -22.14 -3.42 -15.92
C THR A 43 -21.01 -3.62 -14.89
N ARG A 44 -19.74 -3.44 -15.32
CA ARG A 44 -18.58 -3.44 -14.42
C ARG A 44 -18.49 -2.09 -13.71
N VAL A 45 -18.91 -2.05 -12.45
CA VAL A 45 -18.48 -0.99 -11.54
C VAL A 45 -17.13 -1.41 -10.96
N GLY A 46 -16.07 -0.72 -11.36
CA GLY A 46 -14.70 -0.94 -10.88
C GLY A 46 -13.85 -1.82 -11.80
N GLY A 47 -12.94 -1.20 -12.56
CA GLY A 47 -11.90 -1.91 -13.29
C GLY A 47 -10.82 -2.49 -12.36
N SER A 48 -10.16 -3.57 -12.80
CA SER A 48 -9.00 -4.12 -12.10
C SER A 48 -7.74 -3.36 -12.50
N VAL A 49 -7.02 -2.80 -11.54
CA VAL A 49 -5.74 -2.11 -11.79
C VAL A 49 -4.58 -3.07 -11.55
N SER A 50 -3.73 -3.29 -12.55
CA SER A 50 -2.50 -4.07 -12.38
C SER A 50 -1.51 -3.30 -11.50
N GLY A 51 -1.25 -3.81 -10.30
CA GLY A 51 -0.33 -3.18 -9.34
C GLY A 51 1.16 -3.44 -9.63
N LEU A 52 1.48 -4.36 -10.54
CA LEU A 52 2.86 -4.81 -10.79
C LEU A 52 3.79 -3.68 -11.28
N PRO A 53 3.40 -2.81 -12.22
CA PRO A 53 4.21 -1.66 -12.59
C PRO A 53 4.51 -0.71 -11.41
N LEU A 54 3.53 -0.51 -10.52
CA LEU A 54 3.69 0.35 -9.33
C LEU A 54 4.74 -0.21 -8.37
N LEU A 55 4.78 -1.55 -8.21
CA LEU A 55 5.79 -2.24 -7.41
C LEU A 55 7.18 -2.10 -8.03
N ILE A 56 7.30 -2.25 -9.35
CA ILE A 56 8.58 -2.06 -10.06
C ILE A 56 9.09 -0.63 -9.90
N ALA A 57 8.24 0.38 -10.07
CA ALA A 57 8.63 1.77 -9.84
C ALA A 57 9.10 2.01 -8.40
N GLY A 58 8.35 1.51 -7.42
CA GLY A 58 8.74 1.60 -6.02
C GLY A 58 10.10 0.94 -5.78
N ALA A 59 10.31 -0.26 -6.32
CA ALA A 59 11.56 -0.99 -6.17
C ALA A 59 12.76 -0.24 -6.78
N LEU A 60 12.63 0.30 -8.00
CA LEU A 60 13.67 1.10 -8.66
C LEU A 60 14.04 2.34 -7.84
N VAL A 61 13.03 3.05 -7.34
CA VAL A 61 13.22 4.24 -6.49
C VAL A 61 13.88 3.86 -5.16
N GLY A 62 13.43 2.77 -4.53
CA GLY A 62 14.03 2.24 -3.30
C GLY A 62 15.49 1.83 -3.47
N TYR A 63 15.81 1.18 -4.59
CA TYR A 63 17.17 0.80 -4.94
C TYR A 63 18.05 2.04 -5.14
N ARG A 64 17.60 3.02 -5.93
CA ARG A 64 18.38 4.23 -6.27
C ARG A 64 18.62 5.18 -5.09
N TYR A 65 17.63 5.34 -4.21
CA TYR A 65 17.70 6.29 -3.07
C TYR A 65 17.97 5.62 -1.72
N GLY A 66 18.19 4.30 -1.69
CA GLY A 66 18.34 3.48 -0.50
C GLY A 66 19.34 4.00 0.55
N ASP A 67 20.26 4.87 0.14
CA ASP A 67 21.30 5.44 0.98
C ASP A 67 20.82 6.44 2.04
N SER A 68 19.57 6.95 1.94
CA SER A 68 19.02 7.90 2.91
C SER A 68 17.52 7.67 3.16
N PRO A 69 17.08 7.35 4.40
CA PRO A 69 15.68 7.05 4.70
C PRO A 69 14.71 8.19 4.32
N SER A 70 15.11 9.43 4.56
CA SER A 70 14.31 10.62 4.22
C SER A 70 14.17 10.82 2.70
N ARG A 71 15.21 10.51 1.91
CA ARG A 71 15.19 10.62 0.44
C ARG A 71 14.35 9.51 -0.18
N VAL A 72 14.47 8.26 0.28
CA VAL A 72 13.62 7.14 -0.18
C VAL A 72 12.14 7.45 0.00
N ARG A 73 11.74 7.95 1.18
CA ARG A 73 10.33 8.26 1.46
C ARG A 73 9.79 9.35 0.53
N ARG A 74 10.53 10.46 0.36
CA ARG A 74 10.10 11.56 -0.52
C ARG A 74 10.07 11.13 -1.99
N ALA A 75 11.08 10.39 -2.44
CA ALA A 75 11.15 9.90 -3.81
C ALA A 75 10.02 8.89 -4.10
N GLY A 76 9.75 7.96 -3.18
CA GLY A 76 8.65 7.00 -3.29
C GLY A 76 7.28 7.67 -3.39
N VAL A 77 7.02 8.71 -2.59
CA VAL A 77 5.78 9.49 -2.66
C VAL A 77 5.63 10.18 -4.02
N ARG A 78 6.69 10.82 -4.55
CA ARG A 78 6.63 11.49 -5.86
C ARG A 78 6.45 10.50 -7.02
N ALA A 79 7.12 9.36 -6.96
CA ALA A 79 6.93 8.30 -7.95
C ALA A 79 5.49 7.76 -7.91
N GLY A 80 4.93 7.55 -6.73
CA GLY A 80 3.54 7.13 -6.57
C GLY A 80 2.53 8.17 -7.04
N LEU A 81 2.78 9.46 -6.81
CA LEU A 81 1.95 10.56 -7.31
C LEU A 81 1.98 10.60 -8.85
N ALA A 82 3.15 10.47 -9.47
CA ALA A 82 3.27 10.38 -10.92
C ALA A 82 2.55 9.14 -11.47
N ALA A 83 2.72 7.99 -10.84
CA ALA A 83 2.09 6.75 -11.26
C ALA A 83 0.55 6.77 -11.13
N SER A 84 0.03 7.57 -10.18
CA SER A 84 -1.43 7.72 -9.97
C SER A 84 -2.19 8.26 -11.19
N ILE A 85 -1.49 8.88 -12.15
CA ILE A 85 -2.06 9.29 -13.43
C ILE A 85 -2.73 8.09 -14.14
N ALA A 86 -2.12 6.89 -14.07
CA ALA A 86 -2.74 5.70 -14.63
C ALA A 86 -4.08 5.35 -13.97
N THR A 87 -4.18 5.49 -12.66
CA THR A 87 -5.42 5.25 -11.91
C THR A 87 -6.50 6.24 -12.30
N VAL A 88 -6.15 7.52 -12.46
CA VAL A 88 -7.07 8.55 -12.94
C VAL A 88 -7.56 8.25 -14.35
N LEU A 89 -6.66 7.87 -15.26
CA LEU A 89 -7.01 7.51 -16.65
C LEU A 89 -7.93 6.29 -16.71
N LEU A 90 -7.61 5.23 -15.95
CA LEU A 90 -8.43 4.02 -15.88
C LEU A 90 -9.80 4.30 -15.24
N TYR A 91 -9.85 5.15 -14.22
CA TYR A 91 -11.11 5.58 -13.63
C TYR A 91 -11.94 6.34 -14.67
N ALA A 92 -11.36 7.31 -15.37
CA ALA A 92 -12.06 8.09 -16.39
C ALA A 92 -12.59 7.20 -17.52
N ALA A 93 -11.78 6.26 -18.02
CA ALA A 93 -12.20 5.31 -19.06
C ALA A 93 -13.39 4.44 -18.62
N ASN A 94 -13.35 3.93 -17.38
CA ASN A 94 -14.47 3.16 -16.83
C ASN A 94 -15.70 4.03 -16.55
N ALA A 95 -15.51 5.26 -16.08
CA ALA A 95 -16.62 6.18 -15.83
C ALA A 95 -17.39 6.47 -17.13
N VAL A 96 -16.68 6.74 -18.23
CA VAL A 96 -17.30 6.99 -19.54
C VAL A 96 -18.12 5.80 -20.02
N SER A 97 -17.62 4.56 -19.88
CA SER A 97 -18.37 3.37 -20.28
C SER A 97 -19.59 3.10 -19.38
N THR A 98 -19.53 3.51 -18.11
CA THR A 98 -20.63 3.29 -17.16
C THR A 98 -21.76 4.31 -17.34
N VAL A 99 -21.43 5.57 -17.66
CA VAL A 99 -22.42 6.65 -17.86
C VAL A 99 -23.40 6.34 -19.00
N GLY A 100 -22.93 5.65 -20.05
CA GLY A 100 -23.79 5.25 -21.18
C GLY A 100 -24.75 4.10 -20.88
N ALA A 101 -24.54 3.36 -19.78
CA ALA A 101 -25.28 2.14 -19.45
C ALA A 101 -26.11 2.23 -18.15
N ALA A 102 -25.94 3.30 -17.36
CA ALA A 102 -26.57 3.46 -16.04
C ALA A 102 -27.83 4.34 -16.09
N SER A 103 -28.71 4.17 -15.11
CA SER A 103 -29.86 5.06 -14.91
C SER A 103 -29.40 6.47 -14.49
N THR A 104 -30.19 7.51 -14.79
CA THR A 104 -29.85 8.92 -14.48
C THR A 104 -29.51 9.14 -13.01
N THR A 105 -30.18 8.42 -12.10
CA THR A 105 -29.95 8.51 -10.66
C THR A 105 -28.60 7.88 -10.27
N MET A 106 -28.25 6.71 -10.83
CA MET A 106 -26.95 6.08 -10.59
C MET A 106 -25.80 6.90 -11.18
N THR A 107 -26.01 7.55 -12.33
CA THR A 107 -25.03 8.46 -12.93
C THR A 107 -24.77 9.67 -12.04
N ALA A 108 -25.81 10.31 -11.50
CA ALA A 108 -25.65 11.45 -10.59
C ALA A 108 -24.86 11.08 -9.32
N VAL A 109 -25.18 9.93 -8.72
CA VAL A 109 -24.45 9.40 -7.54
C VAL A 109 -23.00 9.08 -7.90
N GLY A 110 -22.75 8.46 -9.06
CA GLY A 110 -21.41 8.14 -9.54
C GLY A 110 -20.54 9.38 -9.74
N ILE A 111 -21.10 10.44 -10.32
CA ILE A 111 -20.42 11.73 -10.50
C ILE A 111 -20.10 12.37 -9.15
N ALA A 112 -21.04 12.35 -8.19
CA ALA A 112 -20.82 12.90 -6.86
C ALA A 112 -19.73 12.16 -6.07
N LEU A 113 -19.63 10.83 -6.23
CA LEU A 113 -18.62 9.99 -5.58
C LEU A 113 -17.28 9.95 -6.32
N ALA A 114 -17.24 10.36 -7.59
CA ALA A 114 -16.04 10.34 -8.41
C ALA A 114 -14.79 10.95 -7.76
N PRO A 115 -14.82 12.18 -7.19
CA PRO A 115 -13.62 12.75 -6.57
C PRO A 115 -13.12 11.93 -5.39
N VAL A 116 -14.01 11.32 -4.61
CA VAL A 116 -13.65 10.47 -3.47
C VAL A 116 -12.96 9.20 -3.96
N VAL A 117 -13.54 8.52 -4.95
CA VAL A 117 -12.97 7.29 -5.53
C VAL A 117 -11.60 7.56 -6.14
N VAL A 118 -11.45 8.66 -6.87
CA VAL A 118 -10.15 9.08 -7.45
C VAL A 118 -9.14 9.36 -6.34
N ALA A 119 -9.51 10.12 -5.31
CA ALA A 119 -8.62 10.44 -4.21
C ALA A 119 -8.13 9.17 -3.47
N VAL A 120 -9.02 8.21 -3.23
CA VAL A 120 -8.68 6.93 -2.62
C VAL A 120 -7.74 6.11 -3.51
N GLY A 121 -8.03 6.03 -4.81
CA GLY A 121 -7.18 5.35 -5.79
C GLY A 121 -5.76 5.93 -5.82
N VAL A 122 -5.65 7.26 -5.88
CA VAL A 122 -4.37 7.99 -5.84
C VAL A 122 -3.64 7.73 -4.52
N ALA A 123 -4.33 7.78 -3.38
CA ALA A 123 -3.73 7.52 -2.09
C ALA A 123 -3.17 6.09 -2.00
N LEU A 124 -3.91 5.09 -2.48
CA LEU A 124 -3.45 3.70 -2.54
C LEU A 124 -2.22 3.54 -3.42
N THR A 125 -2.20 4.12 -4.64
CA THR A 125 -1.02 4.03 -5.50
C THR A 125 0.21 4.66 -4.86
N VAL A 126 0.03 5.82 -4.23
CA VAL A 126 1.11 6.50 -3.51
C VAL A 126 1.64 5.64 -2.37
N LEU A 127 0.75 5.07 -1.55
CA LEU A 127 1.12 4.23 -0.42
C LEU A 127 1.86 2.97 -0.87
N VAL A 128 1.37 2.27 -1.89
CA VAL A 128 1.98 1.06 -2.43
C VAL A 128 3.37 1.34 -3.00
N THR A 129 3.52 2.36 -3.85
CA THR A 129 4.81 2.71 -4.45
C THR A 129 5.80 3.19 -3.40
N ALA A 130 5.38 4.07 -2.49
CA ALA A 130 6.24 4.58 -1.42
C ALA A 130 6.65 3.48 -0.44
N GLY A 131 5.71 2.61 -0.06
CA GLY A 131 5.96 1.46 0.80
C GLY A 131 6.98 0.51 0.19
N THR A 132 6.83 0.20 -1.10
CA THR A 132 7.77 -0.66 -1.83
C THR A 132 9.16 -0.03 -1.92
N ALA A 133 9.24 1.29 -2.14
CA ALA A 133 10.52 2.00 -2.13
C ALA A 133 11.21 1.94 -0.75
N VAL A 134 10.45 2.16 0.33
CA VAL A 134 10.98 2.06 1.70
C VAL A 134 11.48 0.64 1.99
N LEU A 135 10.71 -0.38 1.60
CA LEU A 135 11.05 -1.80 1.75
C LEU A 135 12.36 -2.15 1.03
N VAL A 136 12.49 -1.80 -0.25
CA VAL A 136 13.69 -2.11 -1.05
C VAL A 136 14.90 -1.32 -0.56
N GLY A 137 14.72 -0.04 -0.24
CA GLY A 137 15.79 0.78 0.33
C GLY A 137 16.28 0.23 1.68
N TRP A 138 15.38 -0.37 2.47
CA TRP A 138 15.72 -1.04 3.72
C TRP A 138 16.51 -2.34 3.48
N LEU A 139 16.06 -3.20 2.55
CA LEU A 139 16.75 -4.44 2.20
C LEU A 139 18.19 -4.17 1.73
N ARG A 140 18.37 -3.16 0.87
CA ARG A 140 19.70 -2.75 0.37
C ARG A 140 20.64 -2.34 1.51
N ARG A 141 20.16 -1.55 2.47
CA ARG A 141 20.97 -1.13 3.64
C ARG A 141 21.37 -2.31 4.53
N ARG A 142 20.56 -3.36 4.61
CA ARG A 142 20.85 -4.55 5.43
C ARG A 142 21.90 -5.46 4.76
N ALA A 143 21.89 -5.49 3.43
CA ALA A 143 22.80 -6.30 2.62
C ALA A 143 24.23 -5.74 2.55
N ASP A 144 24.44 -4.47 2.90
CA ASP A 144 25.75 -3.81 2.89
C ASP A 144 26.48 -4.01 4.24
N PRO A 145 27.47 -4.94 4.32
CA PRO A 145 28.11 -5.32 5.58
C PRO A 145 29.12 -4.26 6.07
N ASP A 146 29.75 -3.53 5.15
CA ASP A 146 30.86 -2.60 5.43
C ASP A 146 30.40 -1.36 6.20
N ARG A 147 29.12 -1.01 6.09
CA ARG A 147 28.53 0.14 6.79
C ARG A 147 28.20 -0.13 8.27
N ARG A 148 28.36 -1.37 8.75
CA ARG A 148 28.03 -1.77 10.14
C ARG A 148 29.04 -1.27 11.17
N VAL A 149 30.27 -1.00 10.78
CA VAL A 149 31.35 -0.67 11.73
C VAL A 149 31.27 0.78 12.22
N THR A 150 30.80 1.71 11.38
CA THR A 150 30.86 3.16 11.70
C THR A 150 29.58 3.71 12.35
N LYS A 151 28.46 2.97 12.33
CA LYS A 151 27.14 3.48 12.77
C LYS A 151 26.64 2.87 14.09
N HIS A 152 27.44 2.01 14.72
CA HIS A 152 26.95 1.14 15.80
C HIS A 152 26.82 1.83 17.17
N GLU A 153 27.48 2.97 17.38
CA GLU A 153 27.46 3.70 18.66
C GLU A 153 26.38 4.79 18.75
N ASP A 154 26.05 5.49 17.64
CA ASP A 154 25.06 6.59 17.66
C ASP A 154 23.59 6.14 17.53
N ASP A 155 23.28 5.06 16.80
CA ASP A 155 21.90 4.59 16.59
C ASP A 155 21.37 3.76 17.79
N ARG A 156 22.26 3.14 18.60
CA ARG A 156 21.88 2.28 19.73
C ARG A 156 21.20 3.03 20.89
N ARG A 157 21.50 4.32 21.10
CA ARG A 157 20.87 5.15 22.14
C ARG A 157 19.55 5.81 21.73
N ARG A 158 19.23 5.89 20.43
CA ARG A 158 17.99 6.52 19.92
C ARG A 158 16.96 5.53 19.34
N GLY A 159 17.37 4.32 18.95
CA GLY A 159 16.55 3.43 18.09
C GLY A 159 15.58 2.47 18.77
N ALA A 160 15.66 2.23 20.08
CA ALA A 160 14.91 1.15 20.72
C ALA A 160 13.52 1.55 21.29
N PHE A 161 13.26 2.83 21.53
CA PHE A 161 12.12 3.26 22.37
C PHE A 161 10.99 4.11 21.72
N GLU A 162 11.01 4.45 20.42
CA GLU A 162 9.98 5.36 19.86
C GLU A 162 9.42 5.00 18.45
N SER A 163 9.46 3.73 18.04
CA SER A 163 8.86 3.32 16.76
C SER A 163 7.32 3.45 16.80
N ARG A 164 6.78 4.63 16.44
CA ARG A 164 5.33 4.95 16.30
C ARG A 164 4.58 4.09 15.26
N TRP A 165 5.24 3.14 14.61
CA TRP A 165 4.66 2.25 13.61
C TRP A 165 3.62 1.27 14.16
N TRP A 166 3.53 1.09 15.49
CA TRP A 166 2.46 0.30 16.09
C TRP A 166 1.09 0.99 16.02
N LEU A 167 1.04 2.33 15.91
CA LEU A 167 -0.20 3.10 15.84
C LEU A 167 -1.07 2.73 14.62
N PRO A 168 -0.55 2.72 13.37
CA PRO A 168 -1.35 2.30 12.22
C PRO A 168 -1.75 0.82 12.30
N VAL A 169 -0.92 -0.04 12.92
CA VAL A 169 -1.26 -1.46 13.12
C VAL A 169 -2.43 -1.59 14.10
N LEU A 170 -2.41 -0.87 15.22
CA LEU A 170 -3.51 -0.84 16.17
C LEU A 170 -4.79 -0.28 15.55
N ALA A 171 -4.70 0.85 14.84
CA ALA A 171 -5.84 1.43 14.15
C ALA A 171 -6.47 0.44 13.16
N TYR A 172 -5.64 -0.28 12.40
CA TYR A 172 -6.10 -1.33 11.49
C TYR A 172 -6.79 -2.49 12.22
N VAL A 173 -6.20 -2.98 13.31
CA VAL A 173 -6.75 -4.09 14.11
C VAL A 173 -8.12 -3.76 14.71
N LEU A 174 -8.33 -2.50 15.11
CA LEU A 174 -9.62 -2.03 15.62
C LEU A 174 -10.64 -1.79 14.50
N LEU A 175 -10.19 -1.34 13.32
CA LEU A 175 -11.08 -0.98 12.23
C LEU A 175 -11.70 -2.19 11.53
N VAL A 176 -10.94 -3.25 11.26
CA VAL A 176 -11.44 -4.46 10.57
C VAL A 176 -12.69 -5.08 11.22
N PRO A 177 -12.73 -5.37 12.54
CA PRO A 177 -13.93 -5.92 13.17
C PRO A 177 -15.08 -4.90 13.19
N THR A 178 -14.78 -3.60 13.24
CA THR A 178 -15.79 -2.55 13.13
C THR A 178 -16.48 -2.59 11.76
N VAL A 179 -15.71 -2.83 10.69
CA VAL A 179 -16.25 -2.99 9.33
C VAL A 179 -17.13 -4.24 9.25
N ALA A 180 -16.64 -5.37 9.75
CA ALA A 180 -17.40 -6.62 9.73
C ALA A 180 -18.73 -6.53 10.51
N LEU A 181 -18.71 -5.85 11.66
CA LEU A 181 -19.92 -5.57 12.43
C LEU A 181 -20.86 -4.61 11.69
N ALA A 182 -20.32 -3.55 11.09
CA ALA A 182 -21.11 -2.60 10.31
C ALA A 182 -21.82 -3.28 9.13
N GLU A 183 -21.14 -4.18 8.41
CA GLU A 183 -21.76 -4.97 7.32
C GLU A 183 -22.89 -5.89 7.80
N GLY A 184 -22.78 -6.44 9.01
CA GLY A 184 -23.79 -7.35 9.58
C GLY A 184 -24.98 -6.64 10.23
N VAL A 185 -24.80 -5.40 10.69
CA VAL A 185 -25.80 -4.66 11.48
C VAL A 185 -26.50 -3.57 10.68
N LEU A 186 -25.79 -2.88 9.78
CA LEU A 186 -26.37 -1.80 9.01
C LEU A 186 -27.19 -2.37 7.85
N GLY A 187 -28.41 -1.84 7.70
CA GLY A 187 -29.27 -2.19 6.58
C GLY A 187 -28.72 -1.65 5.25
N PRO A 188 -29.33 -2.09 4.13
CA PRO A 188 -29.02 -1.55 2.80
C PRO A 188 -29.56 -0.13 2.57
N ASP A 189 -29.94 0.58 3.63
CA ASP A 189 -30.35 1.97 3.58
C ASP A 189 -29.19 2.90 3.21
N GLY A 190 -29.51 4.04 2.59
CA GLY A 190 -28.49 4.91 1.99
C GLY A 190 -27.43 5.41 2.99
N ALA A 191 -27.79 5.59 4.26
CA ALA A 191 -26.84 5.97 5.31
C ALA A 191 -25.93 4.79 5.71
N GLY A 192 -26.49 3.60 5.90
CA GLY A 192 -25.75 2.37 6.19
C GLY A 192 -24.68 2.07 5.14
N VAL A 193 -25.03 2.17 3.86
CA VAL A 193 -24.11 1.96 2.74
C VAL A 193 -22.94 2.93 2.78
N VAL A 194 -23.17 4.23 3.04
CA VAL A 194 -22.12 5.24 3.10
C VAL A 194 -21.13 4.96 4.24
N VAL A 195 -21.63 4.52 5.40
CA VAL A 195 -20.79 4.16 6.55
C VAL A 195 -19.92 2.95 6.23
N VAL A 196 -20.51 1.86 5.72
CA VAL A 196 -19.78 0.64 5.35
C VAL A 196 -18.70 0.95 4.30
N VAL A 197 -19.05 1.70 3.24
CA VAL A 197 -18.09 2.09 2.20
C VAL A 197 -16.94 2.92 2.78
N SER A 198 -17.24 3.88 3.67
CA SER A 198 -16.22 4.71 4.31
C SER A 198 -15.27 3.89 5.18
N LEU A 199 -15.81 2.92 5.93
CA LEU A 199 -15.03 1.98 6.76
C LEU A 199 -14.15 1.06 5.90
N LEU A 200 -14.67 0.54 4.80
CA LEU A 200 -13.92 -0.28 3.83
C LEU A 200 -12.77 0.52 3.22
N VAL A 201 -13.02 1.76 2.81
CA VAL A 201 -11.99 2.68 2.29
C VAL A 201 -10.90 2.93 3.32
N GLY A 202 -11.29 3.26 4.57
CA GLY A 202 -10.35 3.46 5.66
C GLY A 202 -9.49 2.22 5.92
N THR A 203 -10.10 1.03 5.89
CA THR A 203 -9.42 -0.26 6.06
C THR A 203 -8.42 -0.53 4.95
N ALA A 204 -8.80 -0.27 3.70
CA ALA A 204 -7.90 -0.41 2.56
C ALA A 204 -6.68 0.52 2.69
N LEU A 205 -6.90 1.79 3.04
CA LEU A 205 -5.81 2.77 3.22
C LEU A 205 -4.90 2.43 4.41
N LEU A 206 -5.44 1.87 5.49
CA LEU A 206 -4.67 1.48 6.67
C LEU A 206 -3.91 0.15 6.49
N SER A 207 -4.32 -0.70 5.55
CA SER A 207 -3.68 -2.00 5.31
C SER A 207 -2.19 -1.87 4.95
N VAL A 208 -1.85 -0.88 4.11
CA VAL A 208 -0.46 -0.64 3.68
C VAL A 208 0.45 -0.19 4.82
N PRO A 209 0.15 0.88 5.59
CA PRO A 209 0.98 1.27 6.71
C PRO A 209 0.97 0.25 7.85
N ALA A 210 -0.10 -0.55 8.03
CA ALA A 210 -0.12 -1.65 8.98
C ALA A 210 0.88 -2.76 8.57
N LEU A 211 0.84 -3.20 7.30
CA LEU A 211 1.78 -4.18 6.77
C LEU A 211 3.24 -3.69 6.87
N LEU A 212 3.49 -2.43 6.50
CA LEU A 212 4.82 -1.80 6.64
C LEU A 212 5.25 -1.70 8.10
N GLY A 213 4.33 -1.36 9.01
CA GLY A 213 4.63 -1.24 10.44
C GLY A 213 5.04 -2.58 11.04
N VAL A 214 4.28 -3.64 10.74
CA VAL A 214 4.63 -5.03 11.11
C VAL A 214 5.99 -5.41 10.53
N PHE A 215 6.24 -5.13 9.25
CA PHE A 215 7.51 -5.45 8.60
C PHE A 215 8.73 -4.72 9.20
N VAL A 216 8.62 -3.40 9.36
CA VAL A 216 9.73 -2.58 9.89
C VAL A 216 10.07 -3.03 11.30
N ASP A 217 9.07 -3.28 12.14
CA ASP A 217 9.31 -3.67 13.53
C ASP A 217 9.77 -5.14 13.66
N ALA A 218 9.29 -6.04 12.79
CA ALA A 218 9.78 -7.41 12.67
C ALA A 218 11.26 -7.51 12.31
N THR A 219 11.79 -6.47 11.66
CA THR A 219 13.15 -6.50 11.10
C THR A 219 14.20 -5.74 11.92
N VAL A 220 13.81 -5.05 12.99
CA VAL A 220 14.75 -4.39 13.91
C VAL A 220 15.63 -5.45 14.59
N PRO A 221 16.97 -5.36 14.50
CA PRO A 221 17.87 -6.29 15.18
C PRO A 221 17.73 -6.11 16.71
N ARG A 222 17.27 -7.14 17.41
CA ARG A 222 17.18 -7.21 18.87
C ARG A 222 18.14 -8.29 19.39
N HIS A 223 18.74 -8.07 20.56
CA HIS A 223 19.48 -9.10 21.26
C HIS A 223 18.47 -10.09 21.85
N GLU A 224 18.80 -11.38 21.72
CA GLU A 224 18.10 -12.56 22.25
C GLU A 224 16.96 -13.16 21.42
N SER A 225 17.06 -14.48 21.34
CA SER A 225 16.40 -15.47 20.48
C SER A 225 14.98 -15.85 20.90
N ALA A 226 14.33 -15.10 21.79
CA ALA A 226 12.97 -15.41 22.25
C ALA A 226 11.88 -14.91 21.28
N TRP A 227 12.21 -13.90 20.46
CA TRP A 227 11.27 -13.34 19.49
C TRP A 227 11.48 -14.00 18.14
N PHE A 228 10.75 -15.07 17.85
CA PHE A 228 10.61 -15.55 16.48
C PHE A 228 9.45 -14.83 15.79
N PRO A 229 9.74 -13.80 14.97
CA PRO A 229 9.04 -13.68 13.73
C PRO A 229 10.03 -14.10 12.67
N ASN A 230 9.75 -15.24 12.03
CA ASN A 230 10.21 -15.41 10.67
C ASN A 230 9.61 -14.24 9.90
N VAL A 231 10.39 -13.16 9.71
CA VAL A 231 9.97 -11.88 9.09
C VAL A 231 9.21 -12.15 7.79
N TRP A 232 9.69 -13.17 7.07
CA TRP A 232 9.08 -13.65 5.85
C TRP A 232 7.66 -14.16 6.06
N ALA A 233 7.38 -14.89 7.14
CA ALA A 233 6.03 -15.36 7.43
C ALA A 233 5.04 -14.21 7.65
N TYR A 234 5.40 -13.15 8.39
CA TYR A 234 4.47 -12.03 8.65
C TYR A 234 4.12 -11.22 7.39
N VAL A 235 5.05 -11.11 6.44
CA VAL A 235 4.82 -10.37 5.19
C VAL A 235 4.23 -11.26 4.10
N SER A 236 4.66 -12.52 4.01
CA SER A 236 4.18 -13.43 2.99
C SER A 236 2.77 -13.91 3.30
N LEU A 237 2.39 -14.06 4.57
CA LEU A 237 1.07 -14.56 4.96
C LEU A 237 -0.08 -13.78 4.32
N PRO A 238 -0.16 -12.44 4.42
CA PRO A 238 -1.24 -11.68 3.76
C PRO A 238 -1.25 -11.85 2.24
N VAL A 239 -0.08 -11.81 1.60
CA VAL A 239 0.05 -11.97 0.15
C VAL A 239 -0.33 -13.38 -0.31
N CYS A 240 0.08 -14.41 0.44
CA CYS A 240 -0.34 -15.78 0.24
C CYS A 240 -1.84 -15.94 0.46
N GLY A 241 -2.42 -15.28 1.47
CA GLY A 241 -3.86 -15.23 1.70
C GLY A 241 -4.62 -14.68 0.50
N PHE A 242 -4.15 -13.58 -0.09
CA PHE A 242 -4.71 -13.05 -1.32
C PHE A 242 -4.62 -14.06 -2.47
N ALA A 243 -3.43 -14.61 -2.73
CA ALA A 243 -3.20 -15.54 -3.83
C ALA A 243 -4.07 -16.79 -3.71
N LEU A 244 -4.14 -17.38 -2.50
CA LEU A 244 -4.97 -18.54 -2.22
C LEU A 244 -6.45 -18.23 -2.38
N GLY A 245 -6.91 -17.08 -1.86
CA GLY A 245 -8.30 -16.63 -2.04
C GLY A 245 -8.68 -16.44 -3.51
N TYR A 246 -7.76 -15.87 -4.30
CA TYR A 246 -7.96 -15.68 -5.74
C TYR A 246 -8.04 -17.01 -6.49
N VAL A 247 -7.10 -17.92 -6.24
CA VAL A 247 -7.06 -19.25 -6.88
C VAL A 247 -8.30 -20.05 -6.48
N ALA A 248 -8.64 -20.09 -5.20
CA ALA A 248 -9.84 -20.78 -4.71
C ALA A 248 -11.11 -20.23 -5.38
N ALA A 249 -11.29 -18.91 -5.42
CA ALA A 249 -12.45 -18.29 -6.06
C ALA A 249 -12.50 -18.54 -7.57
N SER A 250 -11.35 -18.59 -8.23
CA SER A 250 -11.25 -18.93 -9.66
C SER A 250 -11.64 -20.38 -9.92
N LEU A 251 -11.18 -21.31 -9.08
CA LEU A 251 -11.55 -22.73 -9.17
C LEU A 251 -13.03 -22.98 -8.89
N LEU A 252 -13.66 -22.15 -8.05
CA LEU A 252 -15.09 -22.17 -7.76
C LEU A 252 -15.94 -21.45 -8.82
N GLY A 253 -15.34 -20.96 -9.91
CA GLY A 253 -16.05 -20.29 -10.99
C GLY A 253 -16.62 -18.92 -10.60
N SER A 254 -16.05 -18.24 -9.60
CA SER A 254 -16.49 -16.90 -9.23
C SER A 254 -16.29 -15.94 -10.40
N PRO A 255 -17.31 -15.15 -10.79
CA PRO A 255 -17.19 -14.16 -11.85
C PRO A 255 -16.25 -13.00 -11.45
N ARG A 256 -15.95 -12.86 -10.16
CA ARG A 256 -15.08 -11.81 -9.60
C ARG A 256 -14.16 -12.40 -8.51
N PRO A 257 -13.12 -13.17 -8.89
CA PRO A 257 -12.23 -13.82 -7.92
C PRO A 257 -11.40 -12.83 -7.08
N SER A 258 -11.28 -11.57 -7.51
CA SER A 258 -10.59 -10.51 -6.78
C SER A 258 -11.27 -10.11 -5.47
N ALA A 259 -12.61 -10.14 -5.40
CA ALA A 259 -13.35 -9.76 -4.20
C ALA A 259 -13.08 -10.69 -3.00
N PRO A 260 -13.26 -12.03 -3.11
CA PRO A 260 -12.89 -12.95 -2.03
C PRO A 260 -11.38 -12.97 -1.75
N ALA A 261 -10.53 -12.73 -2.76
CA ALA A 261 -9.08 -12.58 -2.55
C ALA A 261 -8.74 -11.37 -1.65
N MET A 262 -9.40 -10.22 -1.87
CA MET A 262 -9.24 -9.04 -1.02
C MET A 262 -9.71 -9.30 0.41
N ALA A 263 -10.85 -9.99 0.59
CA ALA A 263 -11.31 -10.39 1.92
C ALA A 263 -10.31 -11.31 2.64
N ALA A 264 -9.76 -12.30 1.92
CA ALA A 264 -8.73 -13.19 2.46
C ALA A 264 -7.45 -12.42 2.86
N PHE A 265 -7.02 -11.47 2.03
CA PHE A 265 -5.89 -10.58 2.36
C PHE A 265 -6.13 -9.82 3.66
N VAL A 266 -7.29 -9.16 3.79
CA VAL A 266 -7.67 -8.38 4.97
C VAL A 266 -7.73 -9.26 6.22
N ALA A 267 -8.36 -10.44 6.12
CA ALA A 267 -8.47 -11.37 7.24
C ALA A 267 -7.09 -11.86 7.72
N VAL A 268 -6.22 -12.26 6.79
CA VAL A 268 -4.88 -12.74 7.14
C VAL A 268 -4.00 -11.60 7.67
N LEU A 269 -4.08 -10.41 7.08
CA LEU A 269 -3.38 -9.22 7.59
C LEU A 269 -3.85 -8.83 9.00
N TRP A 270 -5.15 -8.97 9.28
CA TRP A 270 -5.66 -8.73 10.62
C TRP A 270 -5.12 -9.74 11.63
N LEU A 271 -5.11 -11.04 11.30
CA LEU A 271 -4.54 -12.08 12.16
C LEU A 271 -3.04 -11.84 12.44
N THR A 272 -2.26 -11.48 11.41
CA THR A 272 -0.83 -11.17 11.60
C THR A 272 -0.62 -9.92 12.44
N ALA A 273 -1.45 -8.88 12.24
CA ALA A 273 -1.40 -7.65 13.03
C ALA A 273 -1.78 -7.86 14.50
N VAL A 274 -2.80 -8.69 14.78
CA VAL A 274 -3.19 -9.09 16.15
C VAL A 274 -2.06 -9.88 16.81
N GLY A 275 -1.52 -10.90 16.13
CA GLY A 275 -0.40 -11.69 16.63
C GLY A 275 0.82 -10.82 16.94
N TYR A 276 1.11 -9.86 16.06
CA TYR A 276 2.16 -8.85 16.26
C TYR A 276 1.91 -8.01 17.53
N LEU A 277 0.72 -7.43 17.71
CA LEU A 277 0.41 -6.59 18.87
C LEU A 277 0.41 -7.39 20.18
N ALA A 278 -0.15 -8.60 20.17
CA ALA A 278 -0.16 -9.48 21.35
C ALA A 278 1.26 -9.83 21.79
N ASN A 279 2.13 -10.15 20.84
CA ASN A 279 3.52 -10.46 21.11
C ASN A 279 4.29 -9.23 21.63
N ARG A 280 4.06 -8.05 21.01
CA ARG A 280 4.62 -6.77 21.46
C ARG A 280 4.22 -6.43 22.89
N TYR A 281 2.94 -6.63 23.25
CA TYR A 281 2.42 -6.37 24.59
C TYR A 281 3.08 -7.26 25.66
N ARG A 282 3.22 -8.57 25.37
CA ARG A 282 3.86 -9.53 26.29
C ARG A 282 5.28 -9.14 26.66
N HIS A 283 6.05 -8.66 25.68
CA HIS A 283 7.47 -8.29 25.90
C HIS A 283 7.64 -6.88 26.48
N ALA A 284 6.65 -6.00 26.32
CA ALA A 284 6.65 -4.69 26.99
C ALA A 284 6.32 -4.82 28.49
N GLY A 285 5.47 -5.78 28.88
CA GLY A 285 5.11 -6.03 30.28
C GLY A 285 6.17 -6.76 31.12
N THR A 286 7.19 -7.36 30.50
CA THR A 286 8.32 -8.01 31.22
C THR A 286 9.44 -7.04 31.60
N LEU A 287 9.35 -5.77 31.19
CA LEU A 287 10.35 -4.72 31.44
C LEU A 287 9.86 -3.66 32.44
N SER A 288 8.71 -3.87 33.08
CA SER A 288 8.14 -3.02 34.13
C SER A 288 8.29 -3.61 35.51
#